data_AF-A0A971J8R4-F1
#
_entry.id   AF-A0A971J8R4-F1
#
_cell.length_a   1.000
_cell.length_b   1.000
_cell.length_c   1.000
_cell.angle_alpha   90.00
_cell.angle_beta   90.00
_cell.angle_gamma   90.00
#
_symmetry.space_group_name_H-M   'P 1'
#
loop_
_entity.id
_entity.type
_entity.pdbx_description
1 polymer ?
#
loop_
_entity_poly.entity_id
_entity_poly.type
_entity_poly.pdbx_seq_one_letter_code
_entity_poly.pdbx_strand_id
1 'polypeptide(L)'
;MRSFKIILLWLLVINLLTLPAYAGNNDSLPSDPNTGSGKEIDLWNYSSKFEGIRLSIYFAPNKDGKSAQNRINTGEGVILIGKKVDITKTGLRHNVVGYTDYSVYDYMNGDKTYALTVTTDDTPYNYVIPKEKSYVNTLPKVFGGSKTEWDNWFESLVNGVKTYKNIPDIADLVGATISAEDFKKGIYRYENEEYTGIYKIFFEPIIYPVVNGVPTVMTLRDAIKWEEMFMAGEITDTNGRRLTSNIPQIFEYLANSQFLIEDEACLSMRANNARYQVSFDGTQAAREEIRRQILPGGHIYDSMGVGVITSRAPQGDFDIIYDNSIATDKTVKVTLSNDGTEKVEDEVILNHRFLNRSYTSRELTKIEYYIFDNENIVPLDDITDTGRLVASVKSPTSTLTPIKVMVGKKTVIGMKMYFKDGVVFPSGEGNTYGDKYILHHVTLTSGEVEELIQPEPGDSTALLRADSRDNERFDISQGIPSSEILYANVIADEYIYRFVPNKVTGDVEYTVTVEYTEDDEDSQDGEEGGQSSEGTGPRTGQAVFHFNKSYSYWEVSSLEVYGIDGAEIINGALPGGKVALTPNGYNMPKVIFNDTPHDEHVVTG
;
A
#
# COMPACT_ATOMS: atom_id res chain seq x y z
N MET A 1 37.49 22.17 -58.52
CA MET A 1 37.15 21.34 -57.34
C MET A 1 37.92 20.02 -57.38
N ARG A 2 39.19 20.00 -56.94
CA ARG A 2 39.96 18.75 -56.73
C ARG A 2 41.07 18.87 -55.67
N SER A 3 41.24 20.06 -55.08
CA SER A 3 42.28 20.36 -54.09
C SER A 3 41.77 20.49 -52.64
N PHE A 4 40.47 20.31 -52.38
CA PHE A 4 39.91 20.45 -51.02
C PHE A 4 39.71 19.12 -50.26
N LYS A 5 39.94 17.96 -50.91
CA LYS A 5 39.79 16.64 -50.26
C LYS A 5 41.09 16.05 -49.69
N ILE A 6 42.25 16.64 -49.99
CA ILE A 6 43.56 16.12 -49.54
C ILE A 6 43.95 16.67 -48.15
N ILE A 7 43.45 17.85 -47.78
CA ILE A 7 43.76 18.48 -46.47
C ILE A 7 42.97 17.80 -45.34
N LEU A 8 41.76 17.31 -45.60
CA LEU A 8 40.96 16.59 -44.59
C LEU A 8 41.49 15.18 -44.30
N LEU A 9 42.18 14.55 -45.27
CA LEU A 9 42.80 13.23 -45.08
C LEU A 9 44.10 13.30 -44.26
N TRP A 10 44.82 14.43 -44.32
CA TRP A 10 46.04 14.65 -43.53
C TRP A 10 45.77 15.02 -42.07
N LEU A 11 44.62 15.64 -41.78
CA LEU A 11 44.18 15.93 -40.40
C LEU A 11 43.66 14.69 -39.65
N LEU A 12 43.31 13.61 -40.37
CA LEU A 12 42.85 12.36 -39.76
C LEU A 12 43.98 11.37 -39.44
N VAL A 13 45.18 11.56 -40.02
CA VAL A 13 46.31 10.62 -39.88
C VAL A 13 47.34 11.06 -38.81
N ILE A 14 47.25 12.29 -38.31
CA ILE A 14 48.14 12.79 -37.24
C ILE A 14 47.69 12.37 -35.82
N ASN A 15 46.51 11.74 -35.65
CA ASN A 15 46.03 11.23 -34.35
C ASN A 15 46.37 9.75 -34.07
N LEU A 16 47.30 9.15 -34.82
CA LEU A 16 47.71 7.73 -34.67
C LEU A 16 49.17 7.56 -34.23
N LEU A 17 49.70 8.50 -33.45
CA LEU A 17 50.90 8.27 -32.64
C LEU A 17 50.49 7.93 -31.22
N THR A 18 50.42 6.64 -30.94
CA THR A 18 50.40 6.10 -29.59
C THR A 18 51.67 6.55 -28.87
N LEU A 19 51.53 7.54 -27.99
CA LEU A 19 52.50 7.70 -26.92
C LEU A 19 52.40 6.43 -26.05
N PRO A 20 53.52 5.82 -25.63
CA PRO A 20 53.46 4.83 -24.57
C PRO A 20 52.92 5.55 -23.33
N ALA A 21 51.63 5.39 -23.07
CA ALA A 21 51.11 5.62 -21.74
C ALA A 21 51.86 4.65 -20.84
N TYR A 22 52.72 5.18 -19.97
CA TYR A 22 53.20 4.43 -18.82
C TYR A 22 51.95 4.07 -18.01
N ALA A 23 51.48 2.84 -18.17
CA ALA A 23 50.60 2.20 -17.22
C ALA A 23 51.40 2.06 -15.92
N GLY A 24 51.28 3.04 -15.04
CA GLY A 24 51.64 2.89 -13.64
C GLY A 24 50.61 1.97 -12.99
N ASN A 25 50.73 0.67 -13.24
CA ASN A 25 50.05 -0.38 -12.50
C ASN A 25 50.73 -0.54 -11.14
N ASN A 26 50.47 0.39 -10.22
CA ASN A 26 50.93 0.25 -8.84
C ASN A 26 49.78 0.39 -7.85
N ASP A 27 48.74 -0.42 -8.02
CA ASP A 27 47.88 -0.82 -6.91
C ASP A 27 48.19 -2.30 -6.67
N SER A 28 49.26 -2.57 -5.91
CA SER A 28 49.43 -3.89 -5.33
C SER A 28 48.23 -4.09 -4.41
N LEU A 29 47.37 -5.06 -4.73
CA LEU A 29 46.33 -5.48 -3.80
C LEU A 29 47.00 -5.75 -2.44
N PRO A 30 46.41 -5.29 -1.34
CA PRO A 30 46.92 -5.59 0.00
C PRO A 30 47.07 -7.10 0.15
N SER A 31 48.24 -7.56 0.62
CA SER A 31 48.55 -8.99 0.77
C SER A 31 47.67 -9.70 1.81
N ASP A 32 46.99 -8.93 2.68
CA ASP A 32 45.94 -9.41 3.57
C ASP A 32 44.60 -8.85 3.06
N PRO A 33 43.63 -9.71 2.69
CA PRO A 33 42.34 -9.27 2.21
C PRO A 33 41.65 -8.34 3.20
N ASN A 34 41.93 -8.45 4.51
CA ASN A 34 41.29 -7.66 5.58
C ASN A 34 41.92 -6.28 5.82
N THR A 35 42.82 -5.86 4.97
CA THR A 35 43.46 -4.54 5.05
C THR A 35 43.43 -3.92 3.67
N GLY A 36 43.44 -2.60 3.58
CA GLY A 36 43.71 -1.95 2.31
C GLY A 36 44.32 -0.58 2.51
N SER A 37 45.13 -0.21 1.53
CA SER A 37 45.85 1.05 1.53
C SER A 37 45.55 1.81 0.25
N GLY A 38 45.32 3.11 0.40
CA GLY A 38 45.30 4.01 -0.74
C GLY A 38 46.71 4.31 -1.25
N LYS A 39 46.77 5.15 -2.28
CA LYS A 39 48.02 5.53 -2.96
C LYS A 39 49.08 6.11 -2.02
N GLU A 40 48.66 6.67 -0.88
CA GLU A 40 49.52 7.16 0.19
C GLU A 40 49.10 6.49 1.51
N ILE A 41 49.81 5.42 1.87
CA ILE A 41 49.44 4.45 2.92
C ILE A 41 49.19 5.14 4.27
N ASP A 42 50.01 6.13 4.66
CA ASP A 42 49.87 6.82 5.96
C ASP A 42 48.68 7.79 6.01
N LEU A 43 48.14 8.16 4.84
CA LEU A 43 47.03 9.11 4.72
C LEU A 43 45.69 8.42 4.44
N TRP A 44 45.72 7.26 3.78
CA TRP A 44 44.53 6.53 3.38
C TRP A 44 44.73 5.04 3.62
N ASN A 45 44.03 4.48 4.59
CA ASN A 45 44.07 3.04 4.83
C ASN A 45 42.86 2.58 5.67
N TYR A 46 42.58 1.28 5.66
CA TYR A 46 41.53 0.67 6.47
C TYR A 46 41.92 -0.75 6.90
N SER A 47 41.17 -1.31 7.86
CA SER A 47 41.16 -2.74 8.12
C SER A 47 39.78 -3.21 8.56
N SER A 48 39.32 -4.34 8.01
CA SER A 48 38.07 -4.99 8.40
C SER A 48 38.20 -5.83 9.68
N LYS A 49 39.41 -5.96 10.26
CA LYS A 49 39.62 -6.63 11.55
C LYS A 49 39.03 -5.83 12.73
N PHE A 50 38.95 -4.52 12.57
CA PHE A 50 38.36 -3.61 13.53
C PHE A 50 36.99 -3.23 13.00
N GLU A 51 35.98 -3.92 13.50
CA GLU A 51 34.60 -3.78 13.06
C GLU A 51 33.73 -3.42 14.26
N GLY A 52 32.67 -2.69 13.99
CA GLY A 52 31.69 -2.32 14.98
C GLY A 52 30.33 -2.14 14.32
N ILE A 53 29.36 -1.76 15.15
CA ILE A 53 28.03 -1.39 14.70
C ILE A 53 27.61 -0.13 15.43
N ARG A 54 27.00 0.80 14.69
CA ARG A 54 26.21 1.89 15.28
C ARG A 54 24.79 1.39 15.45
N LEU A 55 24.35 1.39 16.70
CA LEU A 55 23.02 0.99 17.12
C LEU A 55 22.19 2.24 17.39
N SER A 56 20.98 2.27 16.83
CA SER A 56 19.97 3.27 17.16
C SER A 56 18.57 2.63 17.16
N ILE A 57 17.72 3.07 18.10
CA ILE A 57 16.35 2.57 18.25
C ILE A 57 15.39 3.74 18.10
N TYR A 58 14.42 3.60 17.22
CA TYR A 58 13.36 4.58 16.99
C TYR A 58 11.99 3.97 17.25
N PHE A 59 11.05 4.80 17.68
CA PHE A 59 9.66 4.41 17.90
C PHE A 59 8.70 5.40 17.25
N ALA A 60 7.79 4.88 16.44
CA ALA A 60 6.73 5.64 15.79
C ALA A 60 5.39 5.35 16.48
N PRO A 61 4.83 6.32 17.22
CA PRO A 61 3.59 6.11 17.98
C PRO A 61 2.34 6.21 17.10
N ASN A 62 1.33 5.40 17.39
CA ASN A 62 -0.05 5.65 16.97
C ASN A 62 -0.63 6.75 17.89
N LYS A 63 -0.53 8.01 17.47
CA LYS A 63 -0.92 9.16 18.28
C LYS A 63 -1.48 10.27 17.40
N ASP A 64 -2.43 11.05 17.93
CA ASP A 64 -2.99 12.24 17.29
C ASP A 64 -3.62 11.96 15.92
N GLY A 65 -4.29 10.80 15.78
CA GLY A 65 -4.94 10.38 14.52
C GLY A 65 -3.98 9.97 13.40
N LYS A 66 -2.66 9.95 13.63
CA LYS A 66 -1.65 9.48 12.67
C LYS A 66 -1.18 8.07 13.04
N SER A 67 -1.18 7.18 12.05
CA SER A 67 -0.68 5.82 12.23
C SER A 67 0.85 5.78 12.35
N ALA A 68 1.37 4.80 13.06
CA ALA A 68 2.81 4.54 13.18
C ALA A 68 3.48 4.38 11.80
N GLN A 69 2.79 3.77 10.83
CA GLN A 69 3.31 3.61 9.47
C GLN A 69 3.42 4.96 8.73
N ASN A 70 2.43 5.84 8.89
CA ASN A 70 2.51 7.18 8.33
C ASN A 70 3.70 7.95 8.90
N ARG A 71 3.90 7.90 10.23
CA ARG A 71 5.01 8.57 10.90
C ARG A 71 6.38 8.00 10.54
N ILE A 72 6.45 6.68 10.37
CA ILE A 72 7.62 6.04 9.78
C ILE A 72 7.87 6.74 8.44
N ASN A 73 6.93 6.70 7.50
CA ASN A 73 7.09 7.21 6.13
C ASN A 73 7.50 8.69 6.03
N THR A 74 7.06 9.52 6.96
CA THR A 74 7.31 10.97 6.94
C THR A 74 8.43 11.42 7.87
N GLY A 75 8.84 10.56 8.81
CA GLY A 75 9.69 10.91 9.94
C GLY A 75 9.00 11.73 11.04
N GLU A 76 7.74 12.15 10.84
CA GLU A 76 7.10 13.11 11.71
C GLU A 76 6.67 12.49 13.04
N GLY A 77 7.21 13.01 14.15
CA GLY A 77 6.88 12.57 15.51
C GLY A 77 7.38 11.16 15.83
N VAL A 78 8.41 10.69 15.12
CA VAL A 78 9.20 9.52 15.51
C VAL A 78 10.16 9.90 16.64
N ILE A 79 10.30 9.01 17.60
CA ILE A 79 11.05 9.23 18.84
C ILE A 79 12.34 8.40 18.79
N LEU A 80 13.50 9.04 18.99
CA LEU A 80 14.74 8.33 19.27
C LEU A 80 14.68 7.80 20.72
N ILE A 81 14.84 6.49 20.88
CA ILE A 81 14.88 5.84 22.18
C ILE A 81 16.32 5.74 22.66
N GLY A 82 16.59 6.30 23.84
CA GLY A 82 17.91 6.31 24.43
C GLY A 82 18.86 7.21 23.63
N LYS A 83 20.04 6.69 23.31
CA LYS A 83 21.06 7.38 22.50
C LYS A 83 21.60 6.50 21.38
N LYS A 84 22.15 7.13 20.33
CA LYS A 84 22.94 6.44 19.31
C LYS A 84 24.25 5.95 19.94
N VAL A 85 24.60 4.68 19.73
CA VAL A 85 25.78 4.07 20.37
C VAL A 85 26.59 3.25 19.38
N ASP A 86 27.90 3.50 19.35
CA ASP A 86 28.84 2.66 18.62
C ASP A 86 29.34 1.53 19.51
N ILE A 87 29.34 0.30 18.99
CA ILE A 87 29.68 -0.92 19.72
C ILE A 87 30.75 -1.67 18.94
N THR A 88 31.79 -2.16 19.61
CA THR A 88 32.80 -3.01 18.95
C THR A 88 33.27 -4.14 19.85
N LYS A 89 33.40 -5.34 19.25
CA LYS A 89 33.99 -6.52 19.91
C LYS A 89 35.51 -6.48 19.88
N THR A 90 36.06 -5.99 18.77
CA THR A 90 37.50 -6.03 18.49
C THR A 90 38.24 -4.79 18.98
N GLY A 91 37.48 -3.76 19.40
CA GLY A 91 38.02 -2.48 19.82
C GLY A 91 38.35 -1.59 18.63
N LEU A 92 38.96 -0.44 18.92
CA LEU A 92 39.32 0.52 17.90
C LEU A 92 40.63 0.13 17.23
N ARG A 93 40.73 0.45 15.93
CA ARG A 93 42.00 0.37 15.21
C ARG A 93 43.01 1.43 15.65
N HIS A 94 42.51 2.65 15.87
CA HIS A 94 43.25 3.83 16.26
C HIS A 94 42.39 4.68 17.20
N ASN A 95 43.00 5.61 17.93
CA ASN A 95 42.25 6.64 18.64
C ASN A 95 41.49 7.47 17.61
N VAL A 96 40.16 7.51 17.73
CA VAL A 96 39.28 8.22 16.80
C VAL A 96 39.45 9.72 16.98
N VAL A 97 39.75 10.42 15.90
CA VAL A 97 39.87 11.88 15.86
C VAL A 97 38.62 12.51 15.27
N GLY A 98 38.03 11.91 14.24
CA GLY A 98 36.83 12.40 13.60
C GLY A 98 35.73 11.35 13.55
N TYR A 99 34.48 11.74 13.79
CA TYR A 99 33.33 10.86 13.59
C TYR A 99 32.08 11.69 13.29
N THR A 100 31.04 11.07 12.75
CA THR A 100 29.70 11.68 12.76
C THR A 100 28.84 10.93 13.76
N ASP A 101 27.85 11.59 14.34
CA ASP A 101 26.82 10.94 15.16
C ASP A 101 25.50 10.77 14.40
N TYR A 102 25.40 11.24 13.16
CA TYR A 102 24.24 11.05 12.29
C TYR A 102 24.01 9.56 11.99
N SER A 103 22.78 9.12 12.15
CA SER A 103 22.34 7.78 11.75
C SER A 103 21.84 7.78 10.32
N VAL A 104 21.60 6.58 9.79
CA VAL A 104 20.89 6.44 8.52
C VAL A 104 19.47 7.04 8.58
N TYR A 105 18.81 6.99 9.73
CA TYR A 105 17.46 7.54 9.89
C TYR A 105 17.47 9.06 9.74
N ASP A 106 18.46 9.74 10.32
CA ASP A 106 18.61 11.20 10.20
C ASP A 106 18.77 11.59 8.71
N TYR A 107 19.63 10.85 8.00
CA TYR A 107 19.88 11.04 6.57
C TYR A 107 18.62 10.88 5.71
N MET A 108 17.81 9.86 5.98
CA MET A 108 16.58 9.61 5.20
C MET A 108 15.48 10.65 5.45
N ASN A 109 15.46 11.28 6.62
CA ASN A 109 14.46 12.30 6.97
C ASN A 109 14.90 13.72 6.58
N GLY A 110 15.76 13.82 5.57
CA GLY A 110 16.15 15.08 4.96
C GLY A 110 17.29 15.81 5.66
N ASP A 111 17.89 15.25 6.72
CA ASP A 111 19.12 15.80 7.27
C ASP A 111 20.30 15.44 6.36
N LYS A 112 20.63 16.39 5.48
CA LYS A 112 21.73 16.27 4.54
C LYS A 112 23.03 16.85 5.08
N THR A 113 23.11 17.14 6.38
CA THR A 113 24.30 17.72 6.99
C THR A 113 25.34 16.63 7.20
N TYR A 114 26.60 16.97 6.93
CA TYR A 114 27.74 16.14 7.31
C TYR A 114 28.72 17.03 8.05
N ALA A 115 28.69 16.92 9.37
CA ALA A 115 29.63 17.58 10.24
C ALA A 115 30.47 16.50 10.91
N LEU A 116 31.78 16.54 10.64
CA LEU A 116 32.72 15.71 11.37
C LEU A 116 32.85 16.30 12.78
N THR A 117 32.35 15.58 13.77
CA THR A 117 32.64 15.82 15.17
C THR A 117 34.09 15.46 15.45
N VAL A 118 34.83 16.42 16.00
CA VAL A 118 36.24 16.24 16.36
C VAL A 118 36.32 15.84 17.82
N THR A 119 36.98 14.71 18.07
CA THR A 119 37.27 14.22 19.42
C THR A 119 38.15 15.23 20.16
N THR A 120 37.74 15.58 21.39
CA THR A 120 38.54 16.39 22.31
C THR A 120 38.60 15.71 23.69
N ASP A 121 39.39 16.28 24.61
CA ASP A 121 39.42 15.81 26.00
C ASP A 121 38.04 15.94 26.69
N ASP A 122 37.26 16.97 26.34
CA ASP A 122 35.92 17.23 26.91
C ASP A 122 34.81 16.44 26.18
N THR A 123 35.02 16.11 24.91
CA THR A 123 34.06 15.38 24.06
C THR A 123 34.73 14.18 23.39
N PRO A 124 35.11 13.15 24.18
CA PRO A 124 35.76 11.97 23.62
C PRO A 124 34.81 11.14 22.76
N TYR A 125 35.36 10.46 21.76
CA TYR A 125 34.61 9.43 21.04
C TYR A 125 34.28 8.26 21.99
N ASN A 126 32.99 8.05 22.24
CA ASN A 126 32.48 7.04 23.15
C ASN A 126 31.96 5.82 22.39
N TYR A 127 32.30 4.63 22.87
CA TYR A 127 31.90 3.36 22.29
C TYR A 127 31.80 2.29 23.38
N VAL A 128 30.99 1.25 23.15
CA VAL A 128 30.80 0.16 24.12
C VAL A 128 31.61 -1.06 23.73
N ILE A 129 32.27 -1.68 24.72
CA ILE A 129 33.07 -2.89 24.57
C ILE A 129 32.60 -4.02 25.49
N PRO A 130 33.02 -5.27 25.26
CA PRO A 130 32.61 -6.41 26.08
C PRO A 130 32.93 -6.31 27.57
N LYS A 131 33.96 -5.54 27.94
CA LYS A 131 34.31 -5.31 29.35
C LYS A 131 33.23 -4.51 30.09
N GLU A 132 32.53 -3.62 29.39
CA GLU A 132 31.48 -2.78 29.97
C GLU A 132 30.14 -3.50 29.96
N LYS A 133 29.83 -4.18 28.85
CA LYS A 133 28.58 -4.93 28.65
C LYS A 133 28.91 -6.31 28.09
N SER A 134 28.85 -7.35 28.93
CA SER A 134 29.34 -8.70 28.59
C SER A 134 28.65 -9.33 27.38
N TYR A 135 27.38 -9.01 27.15
CA TYR A 135 26.59 -9.54 26.04
C TYR A 135 27.05 -8.99 24.67
N VAL A 136 27.90 -7.95 24.61
CA VAL A 136 28.60 -7.55 23.38
C VAL A 136 29.47 -8.70 22.83
N ASN A 137 29.99 -9.59 23.68
CA ASN A 137 30.70 -10.80 23.21
C ASN A 137 29.84 -11.75 22.39
N THR A 138 28.52 -11.68 22.52
CA THR A 138 27.59 -12.56 21.84
C THR A 138 27.22 -12.08 20.44
N LEU A 139 27.51 -10.82 20.09
CA LEU A 139 27.26 -10.26 18.76
C LEU A 139 27.93 -11.15 17.70
N PRO A 140 27.22 -11.56 16.64
CA PRO A 140 27.85 -12.25 15.53
C PRO A 140 28.86 -11.35 14.81
N LYS A 141 29.63 -11.94 13.89
CA LYS A 141 30.60 -11.18 13.10
C LYS A 141 29.89 -10.19 12.18
N VAL A 142 30.35 -8.94 12.15
CA VAL A 142 29.74 -7.87 11.35
C VAL A 142 30.07 -8.11 9.87
N PHE A 143 31.36 -8.19 9.54
CA PHE A 143 31.85 -8.43 8.19
C PHE A 143 32.09 -9.92 7.95
N GLY A 144 31.32 -10.49 7.03
CA GLY A 144 31.43 -11.90 6.65
C GLY A 144 30.93 -12.90 7.70
N GLY A 145 30.13 -12.46 8.69
CA GLY A 145 29.25 -13.37 9.45
C GLY A 145 28.09 -13.86 8.59
N SER A 146 27.27 -14.79 9.06
CA SER A 146 26.10 -15.29 8.28
C SER A 146 24.80 -14.63 8.72
N LYS A 147 23.84 -14.49 7.79
CA LYS A 147 22.49 -13.99 8.12
C LYS A 147 21.84 -14.85 9.22
N THR A 148 21.95 -16.17 9.12
CA THR A 148 21.38 -17.11 10.11
C THR A 148 21.91 -16.88 11.52
N GLU A 149 23.20 -16.56 11.69
CA GLU A 149 23.76 -16.25 13.02
C GLU A 149 23.14 -14.98 13.61
N TRP A 150 22.95 -13.95 12.78
CA TRP A 150 22.30 -12.70 13.16
C TRP A 150 20.81 -12.87 13.46
N ASP A 151 20.07 -13.59 12.62
CA ASP A 151 18.66 -13.93 12.85
C ASP A 151 18.50 -14.69 14.17
N ASN A 152 19.35 -15.70 14.42
CA ASN A 152 19.31 -16.48 15.66
C ASN A 152 19.68 -15.64 16.88
N TRP A 153 20.66 -14.76 16.75
CA TRP A 153 21.08 -13.87 17.83
C TRP A 153 19.94 -12.94 18.22
N PHE A 154 19.34 -12.24 17.25
CA PHE A 154 18.28 -11.28 17.53
C PHE A 154 16.95 -11.94 17.90
N GLU A 155 16.47 -12.84 17.05
CA GLU A 155 15.10 -13.36 17.13
C GLU A 155 15.00 -14.57 18.03
N SER A 156 15.98 -15.47 17.99
CA SER A 156 15.95 -16.78 18.66
C SER A 156 14.63 -17.54 18.50
N LEU A 157 14.63 -18.57 17.67
CA LEU A 157 13.43 -19.37 17.42
C LEU A 157 13.21 -20.40 18.53
N VAL A 158 12.05 -20.33 19.19
CA VAL A 158 11.55 -21.39 20.09
C VAL A 158 10.28 -21.96 19.46
N ASN A 159 10.32 -23.24 19.07
CA ASN A 159 9.22 -23.91 18.35
C ASN A 159 8.79 -23.17 17.06
N GLY A 160 9.74 -22.53 16.37
CA GLY A 160 9.47 -21.76 15.15
C GLY A 160 8.92 -20.34 15.38
N VAL A 161 8.83 -19.89 16.63
CA VAL A 161 8.38 -18.53 17.00
C VAL A 161 9.57 -17.66 17.39
N LYS A 162 9.61 -16.44 16.86
CA LYS A 162 10.62 -15.42 17.18
C LYS A 162 10.41 -14.91 18.60
N THR A 163 11.38 -15.09 19.47
CA THR A 163 11.30 -14.70 20.89
C THR A 163 11.82 -13.30 21.17
N TYR A 164 12.66 -12.76 20.28
CA TYR A 164 13.33 -11.47 20.43
C TYR A 164 14.13 -11.36 21.73
N LYS A 165 14.75 -12.48 22.16
CA LYS A 165 15.35 -12.65 23.48
C LYS A 165 16.39 -11.57 23.85
N ASN A 166 17.07 -11.00 22.85
CA ASN A 166 18.17 -10.06 23.05
C ASN A 166 17.70 -8.59 23.04
N ILE A 167 16.41 -8.31 22.83
CA ILE A 167 15.86 -6.94 22.88
C ILE A 167 16.21 -6.21 24.19
N PRO A 168 16.07 -6.80 25.38
CA PRO A 168 16.43 -6.11 26.62
C PRO A 168 17.89 -5.68 26.67
N ASP A 169 18.80 -6.57 26.25
CA ASP A 169 20.24 -6.28 26.18
C ASP A 169 20.56 -5.20 25.15
N ILE A 170 19.88 -5.21 23.99
CA ILE A 170 20.00 -4.21 22.92
C ILE A 170 19.49 -2.85 23.41
N ALA A 171 18.37 -2.80 24.12
CA ALA A 171 17.85 -1.56 24.70
C ALA A 171 18.81 -0.99 25.76
N ASP A 172 19.40 -1.83 26.60
CA ASP A 172 20.38 -1.41 27.61
C ASP A 172 21.66 -0.82 26.97
N LEU A 173 22.07 -1.28 25.77
CA LEU A 173 23.21 -0.66 25.04
C LEU A 173 22.98 0.81 24.73
N VAL A 174 21.74 1.17 24.37
CA VAL A 174 21.35 2.56 24.08
C VAL A 174 20.90 3.32 25.33
N GLY A 175 21.00 2.72 26.52
CA GLY A 175 20.57 3.33 27.78
C GLY A 175 19.05 3.40 27.95
N ALA A 176 18.31 2.48 27.32
CA ALA A 176 16.88 2.35 27.43
C ALA A 176 16.46 1.03 28.08
N THR A 177 15.16 0.87 28.37
CA THR A 177 14.59 -0.38 28.87
C THR A 177 13.39 -0.76 28.02
N ILE A 178 13.50 -1.86 27.28
CA ILE A 178 12.45 -2.41 26.44
C ILE A 178 12.40 -3.91 26.73
N SER A 179 11.23 -4.43 27.10
CA SER A 179 11.07 -5.89 27.22
C SER A 179 10.87 -6.54 25.86
N ALA A 180 11.20 -7.82 25.71
CA ALA A 180 10.95 -8.55 24.47
C ALA A 180 9.44 -8.58 24.12
N GLU A 181 8.57 -8.64 25.12
CA GLU A 181 7.11 -8.61 24.93
C GLU A 181 6.61 -7.24 24.47
N ASP A 182 7.14 -6.16 25.05
CA ASP A 182 6.78 -4.81 24.64
C ASP A 182 7.24 -4.52 23.21
N PHE A 183 8.44 -4.95 22.85
CA PHE A 183 8.91 -4.86 21.47
C PHE A 183 8.01 -5.64 20.52
N LYS A 184 7.63 -6.89 20.84
CA LYS A 184 6.69 -7.68 20.01
C LYS A 184 5.36 -6.98 19.82
N LYS A 185 4.80 -6.44 20.90
CA LYS A 185 3.48 -5.78 20.89
C LYS A 185 3.51 -4.36 20.34
N GLY A 186 4.70 -3.80 20.10
CA GLY A 186 4.84 -2.40 19.69
C GLY A 186 4.47 -1.42 20.81
N ILE A 187 4.68 -1.78 22.07
CA ILE A 187 4.35 -0.96 23.23
C ILE A 187 5.60 -0.24 23.71
N TYR A 188 5.54 1.07 23.88
CA TYR A 188 6.58 1.89 24.48
C TYR A 188 6.04 2.61 25.72
N ARG A 189 6.76 2.48 26.84
CA ARG A 189 6.39 3.10 28.12
C ARG A 189 7.41 4.18 28.48
N TYR A 190 6.93 5.39 28.71
CA TYR A 190 7.76 6.54 29.07
C TYR A 190 6.98 7.47 30.01
N GLU A 191 7.61 7.88 31.11
CA GLU A 191 7.04 8.85 32.08
C GLU A 191 5.59 8.57 32.52
N ASN A 192 5.26 7.30 32.77
CA ASN A 192 3.92 6.78 33.13
C ASN A 192 2.87 6.79 32.02
N GLU A 193 3.25 7.13 30.79
CA GLU A 193 2.41 6.99 29.60
C GLU A 193 2.77 5.72 28.83
N GLU A 194 1.75 5.13 28.21
CA GLU A 194 1.89 3.96 27.34
C GLU A 194 1.50 4.34 25.92
N TYR A 195 2.36 3.99 24.97
CA TYR A 195 2.18 4.25 23.56
C TYR A 195 2.19 2.94 22.79
N THR A 196 1.23 2.76 21.89
CA THR A 196 1.30 1.69 20.87
C THR A 196 1.92 2.24 19.59
N GLY A 197 2.61 1.41 18.83
CA GLY A 197 3.35 1.88 17.67
C GLY A 197 4.26 0.84 17.05
N ILE A 198 5.27 1.32 16.31
CA ILE A 198 6.25 0.47 15.64
C ILE A 198 7.66 0.88 16.08
N TYR A 199 8.44 -0.09 16.56
CA TYR A 199 9.87 0.04 16.75
C TYR A 199 10.63 -0.18 15.44
N LYS A 200 11.70 0.59 15.24
CA LYS A 200 12.71 0.41 14.20
C LYS A 200 14.09 0.44 14.86
N ILE A 201 14.83 -0.67 14.79
CA ILE A 201 16.19 -0.78 15.29
C ILE A 201 17.14 -0.81 14.09
N PHE A 202 18.07 0.13 14.03
CA PHE A 202 19.08 0.19 12.98
C PHE A 202 20.42 -0.32 13.51
N PHE A 203 21.01 -1.25 12.76
CA PHE A 203 22.36 -1.75 12.92
C PHE A 203 23.17 -1.29 11.71
N GLU A 204 23.97 -0.25 11.86
CA GLU A 204 24.83 0.26 10.79
C GLU A 204 26.25 -0.28 10.99
N PRO A 205 26.81 -1.07 10.06
CA PRO A 205 28.20 -1.51 10.13
C PRO A 205 29.14 -0.31 10.20
N ILE A 206 30.14 -0.40 11.07
CA ILE A 206 31.19 0.62 11.24
C ILE A 206 32.52 0.05 10.78
N ILE A 207 33.27 0.87 10.06
CA ILE A 207 34.69 0.68 9.80
C ILE A 207 35.51 1.87 10.32
N TYR A 208 36.77 1.63 10.68
CA TYR A 208 37.70 2.62 11.25
C TYR A 208 38.85 2.96 10.27
N PRO A 209 38.58 3.71 9.19
CA PRO A 209 39.61 4.10 8.24
C PRO A 209 40.47 5.26 8.77
N VAL A 210 41.63 5.44 8.15
CA VAL A 210 42.36 6.72 8.17
C VAL A 210 42.06 7.41 6.84
N VAL A 211 41.57 8.65 6.90
CA VAL A 211 41.18 9.46 5.74
C VAL A 211 41.91 10.80 5.83
N ASN A 212 42.79 11.07 4.86
CA ASN A 212 43.73 12.20 4.89
C ASN A 212 44.54 12.30 6.19
N GLY A 213 44.98 11.16 6.71
CA GLY A 213 45.74 11.11 7.97
C GLY A 213 44.89 11.29 9.22
N VAL A 214 43.57 11.45 9.10
CA VAL A 214 42.63 11.54 10.22
C VAL A 214 42.01 10.16 10.48
N PRO A 215 42.26 9.55 11.65
CA PRO A 215 41.53 8.36 12.08
C PRO A 215 40.06 8.69 12.28
N THR A 216 39.22 8.04 11.50
CA THR A 216 37.79 8.36 11.39
C THR A 216 36.93 7.12 11.61
N VAL A 217 35.69 7.33 12.01
CA VAL A 217 34.63 6.31 12.08
C VAL A 217 33.67 6.54 10.94
N MET A 218 33.36 5.50 10.17
CA MET A 218 32.42 5.59 9.05
C MET A 218 31.45 4.41 9.01
N THR A 219 30.16 4.70 8.87
CA THR A 219 29.16 3.79 8.32
C THR A 219 29.12 3.89 6.79
N LEU A 220 28.29 3.08 6.11
CA LEU A 220 28.11 3.22 4.66
C LEU A 220 27.51 4.59 4.30
N ARG A 221 26.56 5.06 5.10
CA ARG A 221 25.95 6.39 4.98
C ARG A 221 27.01 7.49 5.12
N ASP A 222 27.99 7.34 6.02
CA ASP A 222 29.15 8.24 6.11
C ASP A 222 29.96 8.26 4.82
N ALA A 223 30.31 7.08 4.29
CA ALA A 223 31.11 6.95 3.08
C ALA A 223 30.38 7.52 1.84
N ILE A 224 29.08 7.27 1.71
CA ILE A 224 28.23 7.85 0.64
C ILE A 224 28.19 9.37 0.80
N LYS A 225 27.90 9.87 2.00
CA LYS A 225 27.76 11.31 2.21
C LYS A 225 29.07 12.07 1.96
N TRP A 226 30.20 11.49 2.36
CA TRP A 226 31.51 12.03 2.02
C TRP A 226 31.67 12.17 0.50
N GLU A 227 31.25 11.16 -0.27
CA GLU A 227 31.33 11.20 -1.73
C GLU A 227 30.40 12.25 -2.36
N GLU A 228 29.19 12.42 -1.82
CA GLU A 228 28.26 13.48 -2.25
C GLU A 228 28.86 14.87 -2.05
N MET A 229 29.40 15.14 -0.86
CA MET A 229 30.02 16.44 -0.55
C MET A 229 31.27 16.71 -1.38
N PHE A 230 32.08 15.67 -1.61
CA PHE A 230 33.25 15.78 -2.46
C PHE A 230 32.84 16.16 -3.89
N MET A 231 31.77 15.55 -4.41
CA MET A 231 31.21 15.89 -5.72
C MET A 231 30.58 17.29 -5.76
N ALA A 232 30.00 17.75 -4.65
CA ALA A 232 29.50 19.12 -4.49
C ALA A 232 30.62 20.16 -4.30
N GLY A 233 31.87 19.72 -4.09
CA GLY A 233 33.02 20.60 -3.80
C GLY A 233 33.01 21.19 -2.39
N GLU A 234 32.15 20.69 -1.50
CA GLU A 234 32.00 21.17 -0.12
C GLU A 234 33.14 20.69 0.78
N ILE A 235 33.69 19.51 0.48
CA ILE A 235 34.92 19.00 1.08
C ILE A 235 35.97 18.83 0.01
N THR A 236 37.20 19.22 0.33
CA THR A 236 38.35 19.02 -0.55
C THR A 236 39.48 18.40 0.26
N ASP A 237 40.17 17.47 -0.37
CA ASP A 237 41.52 17.10 0.02
C ASP A 237 42.51 17.96 -0.77
N THR A 238 43.69 18.24 -0.21
CA THR A 238 44.75 19.02 -0.88
C THR A 238 45.15 18.45 -2.25
N ASN A 239 44.90 17.15 -2.48
CA ASN A 239 45.16 16.46 -3.74
C ASN A 239 43.88 16.00 -4.47
N GLY A 240 42.69 16.46 -4.07
CA GLY A 240 41.42 16.07 -4.70
C GLY A 240 41.11 14.56 -4.61
N ARG A 241 41.55 13.91 -3.52
CA ARG A 241 41.34 12.47 -3.30
C ARG A 241 39.96 12.19 -2.70
N ARG A 242 39.33 11.12 -3.19
CA ARG A 242 38.02 10.60 -2.73
C ARG A 242 38.10 9.13 -2.29
N LEU A 243 37.12 8.65 -1.53
CA LEU A 243 37.09 7.29 -0.95
C LEU A 243 37.11 6.22 -2.06
N THR A 244 36.25 6.34 -3.06
CA THR A 244 36.15 5.44 -4.23
C THR A 244 37.43 5.37 -5.07
N SER A 245 38.33 6.35 -4.92
CA SER A 245 39.63 6.37 -5.59
C SER A 245 40.78 5.82 -4.74
N ASN A 246 40.68 5.88 -3.41
CA ASN A 246 41.80 5.53 -2.52
C ASN A 246 41.55 4.28 -1.69
N ILE A 247 40.33 4.10 -1.19
CA ILE A 247 39.96 2.95 -0.36
C ILE A 247 38.58 2.39 -0.77
N PRO A 248 38.34 2.07 -2.06
CA PRO A 248 37.02 1.63 -2.55
C PRO A 248 36.51 0.36 -1.87
N GLN A 249 37.40 -0.51 -1.37
CA GLN A 249 37.04 -1.73 -0.68
C GLN A 249 36.22 -1.51 0.60
N ILE A 250 36.24 -0.32 1.21
CA ILE A 250 35.36 -0.05 2.35
C ILE A 250 33.88 -0.21 1.97
N PHE A 251 33.52 0.11 0.73
CA PHE A 251 32.16 -0.08 0.22
C PHE A 251 31.80 -1.55 0.09
N GLU A 252 32.76 -2.42 -0.21
CA GLU A 252 32.55 -3.87 -0.22
C GLU A 252 32.21 -4.40 1.17
N TYR A 253 32.97 -4.01 2.20
CA TYR A 253 32.69 -4.43 3.58
C TYR A 253 31.37 -3.88 4.11
N LEU A 254 31.17 -2.58 3.97
CA LEU A 254 30.02 -1.89 4.52
C LEU A 254 28.72 -2.32 3.83
N ALA A 255 28.70 -2.45 2.49
CA ALA A 255 27.49 -2.80 1.74
C ALA A 255 27.14 -4.30 1.77
N ASN A 256 28.11 -5.20 1.95
CA ASN A 256 27.89 -6.65 1.90
C ASN A 256 27.74 -7.32 3.28
N SER A 257 27.60 -6.56 4.37
CA SER A 257 27.40 -7.17 5.70
C SER A 257 26.13 -8.04 5.68
N GLN A 258 26.23 -9.29 6.14
CA GLN A 258 25.20 -10.30 5.82
C GLN A 258 23.90 -10.14 6.60
N PHE A 259 23.91 -9.41 7.72
CA PHE A 259 22.71 -9.11 8.51
C PHE A 259 21.85 -8.00 7.90
N LEU A 260 22.25 -7.47 6.75
CA LEU A 260 21.57 -6.40 6.01
C LEU A 260 20.62 -6.95 4.92
N ILE A 261 20.47 -8.28 4.81
CA ILE A 261 19.73 -8.99 3.76
C ILE A 261 18.32 -9.34 4.27
N GLU A 262 17.56 -8.37 4.78
CA GLU A 262 16.12 -8.56 5.00
C GLU A 262 15.33 -7.86 3.92
N ASP A 263 14.31 -8.52 3.35
CA ASP A 263 13.42 -7.97 2.30
C ASP A 263 12.56 -6.77 2.77
N GLU A 264 12.70 -6.32 4.01
CA GLU A 264 11.96 -5.17 4.53
C GLU A 264 12.62 -3.85 4.12
N ALA A 265 11.96 -3.13 3.21
CA ALA A 265 12.26 -1.74 2.94
C ALA A 265 12.06 -0.92 4.22
N CYS A 266 13.14 -0.41 4.81
CA CYS A 266 13.02 0.72 5.74
C CYS A 266 12.96 1.99 4.89
N LEU A 267 11.94 2.82 5.04
CA LEU A 267 11.92 4.21 4.59
C LEU A 267 12.75 4.56 3.35
N SER A 268 12.19 4.27 2.17
CA SER A 268 12.82 4.54 0.87
C SER A 268 14.10 3.74 0.59
N MET A 269 14.39 2.71 1.38
CA MET A 269 15.50 1.77 1.16
C MET A 269 15.04 0.45 0.55
N ARG A 270 15.91 -0.18 -0.23
CA ARG A 270 15.75 -1.55 -0.71
C ARG A 270 16.70 -2.45 0.06
N ALA A 271 16.20 -3.57 0.55
CA ALA A 271 17.02 -4.69 0.98
C ALA A 271 18.17 -4.94 0.01
N ASN A 272 19.40 -5.10 0.50
CA ASN A 272 20.44 -5.59 -0.39
C ASN A 272 20.09 -7.06 -0.72
N ASN A 273 19.63 -7.29 -1.95
CA ASN A 273 19.21 -8.62 -2.38
C ASN A 273 20.45 -9.52 -2.42
N ALA A 274 20.33 -10.78 -1.94
CA ALA A 274 21.40 -11.79 -2.04
C ALA A 274 21.99 -11.95 -3.47
N ARG A 275 21.29 -11.49 -4.51
CA ARG A 275 21.74 -11.47 -5.91
C ARG A 275 22.73 -10.34 -6.24
N TYR A 276 22.74 -9.24 -5.50
CA TYR A 276 23.67 -8.12 -5.72
C TYR A 276 24.70 -8.11 -4.59
N GLN A 277 25.98 -8.29 -4.96
CA GLN A 277 27.10 -8.12 -4.05
C GLN A 277 28.09 -7.14 -4.66
N VAL A 278 28.55 -6.22 -3.83
CA VAL A 278 29.65 -5.34 -4.19
C VAL A 278 30.91 -6.18 -4.27
N SER A 279 31.73 -5.99 -5.29
CA SER A 279 33.02 -6.67 -5.41
C SER A 279 34.02 -5.68 -5.97
N PHE A 280 35.18 -5.59 -5.32
CA PHE A 280 36.26 -4.76 -5.79
C PHE A 280 37.51 -5.59 -6.11
N ASP A 281 37.75 -5.81 -7.39
CA ASP A 281 38.88 -6.59 -7.91
C ASP A 281 40.13 -5.74 -8.24
N GLY A 282 40.12 -4.45 -7.87
CA GLY A 282 41.20 -3.50 -8.21
C GLY A 282 41.00 -2.76 -9.54
N THR A 283 40.01 -3.14 -10.36
CA THR A 283 39.86 -2.57 -11.71
C THR A 283 39.18 -1.20 -11.72
N GLN A 284 39.45 -0.43 -12.78
CA GLN A 284 38.74 0.83 -13.03
C GLN A 284 37.22 0.62 -13.18
N ALA A 285 36.82 -0.47 -13.84
CA ALA A 285 35.41 -0.83 -14.01
C ALA A 285 34.71 -1.05 -12.66
N ALA A 286 35.35 -1.76 -11.72
CA ALA A 286 34.82 -1.93 -10.38
C ALA A 286 34.69 -0.60 -9.62
N ARG A 287 35.65 0.33 -9.78
CA ARG A 287 35.55 1.68 -9.20
C ARG A 287 34.36 2.47 -9.76
N GLU A 288 34.17 2.41 -11.08
CA GLU A 288 33.07 3.10 -11.76
C GLU A 288 31.71 2.51 -11.38
N GLU A 289 31.62 1.19 -11.23
CA GLU A 289 30.40 0.53 -10.77
C GLU A 289 30.05 0.93 -9.34
N ILE A 290 31.01 0.92 -8.40
CA ILE A 290 30.77 1.42 -7.04
C ILE A 290 30.27 2.87 -7.08
N ARG A 291 30.93 3.75 -7.86
CA ARG A 291 30.51 5.16 -8.00
C ARG A 291 29.10 5.31 -8.54
N ARG A 292 28.68 4.46 -9.47
CA ARG A 292 27.32 4.46 -10.01
C ARG A 292 26.30 4.03 -8.95
N GLN A 293 26.67 3.05 -8.13
CA GLN A 293 25.76 2.38 -7.20
C GLN A 293 25.56 3.13 -5.88
N ILE A 294 26.47 4.06 -5.53
CA ILE A 294 26.34 4.98 -4.39
C ILE A 294 25.54 6.26 -4.73
N LEU A 295 25.01 6.38 -5.94
CA LEU A 295 24.13 7.49 -6.33
C LEU A 295 22.65 7.08 -6.17
N PRO A 296 21.72 8.05 -6.07
CA PRO A 296 20.29 7.76 -5.97
C PRO A 296 19.80 6.74 -7.01
N GLY A 297 19.12 5.67 -6.55
CA GLY A 297 18.64 4.57 -7.39
C GLY A 297 19.64 3.43 -7.62
N GLY A 298 20.86 3.52 -7.08
CA GLY A 298 21.81 2.41 -7.02
C GLY A 298 21.56 1.48 -5.83
N HIS A 299 21.93 0.21 -5.93
CA HIS A 299 21.73 -0.78 -4.87
C HIS A 299 22.49 -0.48 -3.57
N ILE A 300 23.68 0.12 -3.67
CA ILE A 300 24.46 0.52 -2.48
C ILE A 300 23.77 1.70 -1.79
N TYR A 301 23.33 2.69 -2.57
CA TYR A 301 22.58 3.84 -2.07
C TYR A 301 21.24 3.40 -1.46
N ASP A 302 20.45 2.65 -2.22
CA ASP A 302 19.11 2.25 -1.81
C ASP A 302 19.16 1.34 -0.58
N SER A 303 20.19 0.53 -0.37
CA SER A 303 20.27 -0.28 0.86
C SER A 303 20.84 0.47 2.06
N MET A 304 21.62 1.54 1.82
CA MET A 304 22.48 2.23 2.80
C MET A 304 23.32 1.29 3.68
N GLY A 305 23.44 0.02 3.31
CA GLY A 305 24.13 -1.00 4.08
C GLY A 305 23.64 -1.09 5.52
N VAL A 306 22.35 -0.88 5.80
CA VAL A 306 21.80 -0.89 7.16
C VAL A 306 20.91 -2.11 7.41
N GLY A 307 21.08 -2.73 8.58
CA GLY A 307 20.24 -3.82 9.04
C GLY A 307 19.12 -3.18 9.84
N VAL A 308 17.88 -3.40 9.44
CA VAL A 308 16.72 -2.83 10.14
C VAL A 308 15.87 -3.93 10.69
N ILE A 309 15.54 -3.80 11.97
CA ILE A 309 14.63 -4.72 12.62
C ILE A 309 13.41 -3.98 13.12
N THR A 310 12.26 -4.47 12.70
CA THR A 310 10.97 -3.83 12.95
C THR A 310 10.18 -4.70 13.91
N SER A 311 9.55 -4.07 14.91
CA SER A 311 8.53 -4.78 15.67
C SER A 311 7.40 -5.20 14.73
N ARG A 312 7.07 -6.49 14.71
CA ARG A 312 5.93 -6.97 13.94
C ARG A 312 4.66 -6.71 14.74
N ALA A 313 4.07 -5.53 14.55
CA ALA A 313 2.68 -5.31 14.93
C ALA A 313 1.77 -5.70 13.75
N PRO A 314 0.85 -6.65 13.91
CA PRO A 314 -0.14 -6.92 12.87
C PRO A 314 -0.94 -5.65 12.61
N GLN A 315 -1.16 -5.34 11.33
CA GLN A 315 -2.15 -4.35 10.92
C GLN A 315 -3.06 -5.03 9.90
N GLY A 316 -4.34 -5.02 10.20
CA GLY A 316 -5.36 -5.67 9.40
C GLY A 316 -6.61 -4.82 9.33
N ASP A 317 -7.41 -5.12 8.33
CA ASP A 317 -8.69 -4.48 8.09
C ASP A 317 -9.62 -5.46 7.36
N PHE A 318 -10.89 -5.13 7.15
CA PHE A 318 -11.77 -5.97 6.34
C PHE A 318 -12.81 -5.17 5.55
N ASP A 319 -13.10 -5.64 4.34
CA ASP A 319 -14.22 -5.13 3.55
C ASP A 319 -15.47 -5.98 3.78
N ILE A 320 -16.63 -5.32 3.83
CA ILE A 320 -17.94 -5.98 3.74
C ILE A 320 -18.35 -5.92 2.27
N ILE A 321 -18.63 -7.07 1.68
CA ILE A 321 -19.02 -7.22 0.28
C ILE A 321 -20.47 -7.71 0.23
N TYR A 322 -21.29 -7.01 -0.53
CA TYR A 322 -22.65 -7.41 -0.85
C TYR A 322 -22.85 -7.30 -2.36
N ASP A 323 -23.38 -8.35 -2.97
CA ASP A 323 -23.62 -8.45 -4.42
C ASP A 323 -22.42 -7.99 -5.27
N ASN A 324 -21.23 -8.55 -4.97
CA ASN A 324 -19.95 -8.22 -5.61
C ASN A 324 -19.47 -6.77 -5.48
N SER A 325 -20.09 -5.95 -4.63
CA SER A 325 -19.70 -4.54 -4.39
C SER A 325 -19.24 -4.30 -2.95
N ILE A 326 -18.34 -3.34 -2.73
CA ILE A 326 -17.89 -2.95 -1.38
C ILE A 326 -19.00 -2.14 -0.69
N ALA A 327 -19.60 -2.78 0.31
CA ALA A 327 -20.68 -2.29 1.17
C ALA A 327 -20.19 -1.75 2.52
N THR A 328 -18.87 -1.76 2.77
CA THR A 328 -18.26 -1.26 4.00
C THR A 328 -18.72 0.16 4.32
N ASP A 329 -19.27 0.35 5.51
CA ASP A 329 -19.77 1.60 6.08
C ASP A 329 -20.87 2.28 5.23
N LYS A 330 -21.64 1.49 4.48
CA LYS A 330 -22.70 1.97 3.57
C LYS A 330 -24.07 1.40 3.92
N THR A 331 -25.08 2.02 3.30
CA THR A 331 -26.44 1.47 3.18
C THR A 331 -26.60 0.90 1.78
N VAL A 332 -27.08 -0.34 1.67
CA VAL A 332 -27.17 -1.10 0.42
C VAL A 332 -28.56 -1.71 0.28
N LYS A 333 -29.14 -1.63 -0.93
CA LYS A 333 -30.43 -2.24 -1.25
C LYS A 333 -30.28 -3.75 -1.39
N VAL A 334 -31.26 -4.49 -0.89
CA VAL A 334 -31.26 -5.95 -0.96
C VAL A 334 -31.77 -6.42 -2.31
N THR A 335 -31.04 -7.33 -2.96
CA THR A 335 -31.51 -8.03 -4.15
C THR A 335 -32.65 -8.96 -3.74
N LEU A 336 -33.84 -8.72 -4.29
CA LEU A 336 -35.05 -9.51 -4.00
C LEU A 336 -34.78 -10.99 -4.24
N SER A 337 -35.36 -11.86 -3.41
CA SER A 337 -35.31 -13.29 -3.66
C SER A 337 -36.05 -13.65 -4.96
N ASN A 338 -35.71 -14.79 -5.55
CA ASN A 338 -36.31 -15.27 -6.81
C ASN A 338 -37.85 -15.43 -6.74
N ASP A 339 -38.43 -15.46 -5.55
CA ASP A 339 -39.88 -15.55 -5.30
C ASP A 339 -40.53 -14.18 -4.99
N GLY A 340 -39.77 -13.08 -5.06
CA GLY A 340 -40.25 -11.72 -4.83
C GLY A 340 -40.56 -11.39 -3.37
N THR A 341 -40.16 -12.23 -2.41
CA THR A 341 -40.38 -11.97 -0.99
C THR A 341 -39.30 -11.04 -0.41
N GLU A 342 -39.68 -10.18 0.54
CA GLU A 342 -38.68 -9.40 1.29
C GLU A 342 -37.83 -10.33 2.14
N LYS A 343 -36.51 -10.25 1.98
CA LYS A 343 -35.57 -10.99 2.83
C LYS A 343 -35.55 -10.38 4.23
N VAL A 344 -35.67 -11.21 5.26
CA VAL A 344 -35.50 -10.80 6.67
C VAL A 344 -34.02 -10.74 7.06
N GLU A 345 -33.22 -11.63 6.49
CA GLU A 345 -31.76 -11.67 6.62
C GLU A 345 -31.16 -11.92 5.23
N ASP A 346 -29.97 -11.38 4.97
CA ASP A 346 -29.20 -11.71 3.78
C ASP A 346 -27.72 -11.97 4.10
N GLU A 347 -27.02 -12.59 3.17
CA GLU A 347 -25.61 -12.91 3.32
C GLU A 347 -24.74 -11.76 2.83
N VAL A 348 -23.72 -11.39 3.64
CA VAL A 348 -22.61 -10.54 3.24
C VAL A 348 -21.30 -11.32 3.34
N ILE A 349 -20.34 -10.98 2.49
CA ILE A 349 -19.01 -11.60 2.48
C ILE A 349 -18.02 -10.65 3.14
N LEU A 350 -17.33 -11.12 4.17
CA LEU A 350 -16.25 -10.38 4.83
C LEU A 350 -14.92 -10.75 4.20
N ASN A 351 -14.19 -9.76 3.71
CA ASN A 351 -12.89 -9.92 3.07
C ASN A 351 -11.79 -9.27 3.91
N HIS A 352 -11.04 -10.07 4.68
CA HIS A 352 -9.94 -9.52 5.49
C HIS A 352 -8.72 -9.18 4.62
N ARG A 353 -8.01 -8.12 4.99
CA ARG A 353 -6.78 -7.66 4.35
C ARG A 353 -5.72 -7.28 5.38
N PHE A 354 -4.46 -7.45 5.00
CA PHE A 354 -3.33 -6.91 5.77
C PHE A 354 -2.96 -5.53 5.23
N LEU A 355 -2.72 -4.57 6.12
CA LEU A 355 -2.30 -3.22 5.75
C LEU A 355 -0.77 -3.08 5.69
N ASN A 356 -0.04 -4.05 6.26
CA ASN A 356 1.41 -4.12 6.23
C ASN A 356 1.89 -5.54 5.86
N ARG A 357 3.20 -5.69 5.63
CA ARG A 357 3.82 -6.99 5.32
C ARG A 357 4.37 -7.69 6.57
N SER A 358 4.06 -7.19 7.77
CA SER A 358 4.59 -7.74 9.02
C SER A 358 4.02 -9.14 9.33
N TYR A 359 2.81 -9.42 8.84
CA TYR A 359 2.14 -10.71 8.92
C TYR A 359 1.55 -11.13 7.58
N THR A 360 1.44 -12.44 7.38
CA THR A 360 0.81 -13.07 6.22
C THR A 360 -0.29 -14.05 6.64
N SER A 361 -1.18 -14.42 5.72
CA SER A 361 -2.24 -15.40 6.01
C SER A 361 -1.71 -16.76 6.47
N ARG A 362 -0.44 -17.10 6.15
CA ARG A 362 0.19 -18.35 6.62
C ARG A 362 0.47 -18.36 8.12
N GLU A 363 0.54 -17.18 8.74
CA GLU A 363 0.81 -17.00 10.16
C GLU A 363 -0.50 -16.92 10.98
N LEU A 364 -1.67 -16.83 10.33
CA LEU A 364 -2.97 -16.85 11.00
C LEU A 364 -3.29 -18.23 11.56
N THR A 365 -3.70 -18.28 12.83
CA THR A 365 -4.32 -19.45 13.46
C THR A 365 -5.83 -19.37 13.43
N LYS A 366 -6.40 -18.17 13.56
CA LYS A 366 -7.84 -17.96 13.58
C LYS A 366 -8.20 -16.50 13.24
N ILE A 367 -9.36 -16.27 12.63
CA ILE A 367 -10.05 -14.98 12.60
C ILE A 367 -11.44 -15.17 13.21
N GLU A 368 -11.87 -14.22 14.04
CA GLU A 368 -13.20 -14.17 14.64
C GLU A 368 -13.94 -12.90 14.23
N TYR A 369 -15.21 -13.05 13.91
CA TYR A 369 -16.12 -11.96 13.58
C TYR A 369 -17.29 -11.91 14.56
N TYR A 370 -17.67 -10.70 14.95
CA TYR A 370 -18.68 -10.42 15.96
C TYR A 370 -19.72 -9.45 15.39
N ILE A 371 -20.98 -9.59 15.78
CA ILE A 371 -22.03 -8.60 15.53
C ILE A 371 -22.45 -7.98 16.86
N PHE A 372 -22.64 -6.68 16.90
CA PHE A 372 -23.08 -5.96 18.08
C PHE A 372 -24.55 -5.60 18.01
N ASP A 373 -25.21 -5.58 19.17
CA ASP A 373 -26.63 -5.20 19.27
C ASP A 373 -26.79 -3.66 19.23
N ASN A 374 -25.75 -2.92 19.63
CA ASN A 374 -25.70 -1.46 19.53
C ASN A 374 -25.29 -1.01 18.12
N GLU A 375 -26.19 -0.30 17.44
CA GLU A 375 -25.98 0.22 16.08
C GLU A 375 -25.09 1.48 16.04
N ASN A 376 -24.88 2.13 17.19
CA ASN A 376 -24.17 3.40 17.33
C ASN A 376 -22.87 3.24 18.13
N ILE A 377 -22.04 2.28 17.75
CA ILE A 377 -20.72 2.11 18.34
C ILE A 377 -19.73 3.10 17.72
N VAL A 378 -19.03 3.85 18.57
CA VAL A 378 -17.86 4.63 18.20
C VAL A 378 -16.61 3.90 18.71
N PRO A 379 -15.54 3.76 17.90
CA PRO A 379 -14.34 3.01 18.31
C PRO A 379 -13.70 3.47 19.63
N LEU A 380 -13.80 4.76 19.96
CA LEU A 380 -13.21 5.35 21.17
C LEU A 380 -14.09 5.21 22.42
N ASP A 381 -15.32 4.70 22.30
CA ASP A 381 -16.20 4.52 23.45
C ASP A 381 -15.76 3.31 24.28
N ASP A 382 -15.94 3.39 25.59
CA ASP A 382 -15.75 2.25 26.50
C ASP A 382 -16.67 1.08 26.11
N ILE A 383 -16.14 -0.14 26.22
CA ILE A 383 -16.86 -1.35 25.86
C ILE A 383 -17.95 -1.64 26.90
N THR A 384 -19.19 -1.67 26.43
CA THR A 384 -20.39 -2.01 27.23
C THR A 384 -21.07 -3.29 26.75
N ASP A 385 -20.82 -3.67 25.49
CA ASP A 385 -21.29 -4.89 24.83
C ASP A 385 -20.09 -5.61 24.23
N THR A 386 -19.91 -6.91 24.52
CA THR A 386 -18.79 -7.69 23.99
C THR A 386 -19.00 -8.20 22.58
N GLY A 387 -20.18 -7.99 21.98
CA GLY A 387 -20.56 -8.49 20.66
C GLY A 387 -20.78 -10.00 20.64
N ARG A 388 -21.69 -10.47 19.80
CA ARG A 388 -21.98 -11.89 19.59
C ARG A 388 -21.07 -12.45 18.50
N LEU A 389 -20.30 -13.49 18.81
CA LEU A 389 -19.49 -14.21 17.83
C LEU A 389 -20.38 -14.86 16.76
N VAL A 390 -20.15 -14.50 15.48
CA VAL A 390 -20.93 -15.01 14.33
C VAL A 390 -20.13 -15.88 13.39
N ALA A 391 -18.80 -15.73 13.34
CA ALA A 391 -17.93 -16.59 12.55
C ALA A 391 -16.54 -16.73 13.20
N SER A 392 -15.97 -17.94 13.12
CA SER A 392 -14.61 -18.24 13.58
C SER A 392 -13.91 -19.11 12.54
N VAL A 393 -13.03 -18.52 11.74
CA VAL A 393 -12.30 -19.19 10.66
C VAL A 393 -10.95 -19.66 11.18
N LYS A 394 -10.71 -20.97 11.24
CA LYS A 394 -9.43 -21.56 11.67
C LYS A 394 -8.47 -21.70 10.50
N SER A 395 -7.20 -21.37 10.72
CA SER A 395 -6.13 -21.41 9.72
C SER A 395 -6.55 -20.84 8.36
N PRO A 396 -7.08 -19.61 8.31
CA PRO A 396 -7.67 -19.03 7.10
C PRO A 396 -6.63 -18.93 5.98
N THR A 397 -6.84 -19.69 4.92
CA THR A 397 -6.11 -19.55 3.64
C THR A 397 -6.88 -18.73 2.62
N SER A 398 -8.20 -18.58 2.82
CA SER A 398 -9.10 -17.71 2.05
C SER A 398 -9.35 -16.42 2.82
N THR A 399 -9.48 -15.30 2.11
CA THR A 399 -9.82 -14.00 2.71
C THR A 399 -11.32 -13.80 2.94
N LEU A 400 -12.15 -14.60 2.27
CA LEU A 400 -13.61 -14.44 2.21
C LEU A 400 -14.32 -15.29 3.29
N THR A 401 -15.20 -14.65 4.06
CA THR A 401 -16.01 -15.28 5.12
C THR A 401 -17.47 -14.81 5.01
N PRO A 402 -18.42 -15.68 4.64
CA PRO A 402 -19.83 -15.30 4.60
C PRO A 402 -20.42 -15.23 6.02
N ILE A 403 -21.27 -14.23 6.26
CA ILE A 403 -22.10 -14.12 7.47
C ILE A 403 -23.50 -13.62 7.11
N LYS A 404 -24.49 -13.89 7.97
CA LYS A 404 -25.85 -13.35 7.82
C LYS A 404 -26.04 -12.07 8.61
N VAL A 405 -26.71 -11.09 8.00
CA VAL A 405 -27.07 -9.81 8.62
C VAL A 405 -28.57 -9.54 8.43
N MET A 406 -29.16 -8.80 9.36
CA MET A 406 -30.59 -8.45 9.31
C MET A 406 -30.84 -7.37 8.25
N VAL A 407 -31.91 -7.55 7.49
CA VAL A 407 -32.42 -6.52 6.57
C VAL A 407 -33.28 -5.53 7.35
N GLY A 408 -33.20 -4.25 6.99
CA GLY A 408 -33.86 -3.12 7.62
C GLY A 408 -33.12 -2.53 8.82
N LYS A 409 -31.92 -3.04 9.17
CA LYS A 409 -31.14 -2.59 10.33
C LYS A 409 -29.68 -2.37 10.01
N LYS A 410 -29.07 -1.40 10.70
CA LYS A 410 -27.63 -1.21 10.67
C LYS A 410 -26.96 -2.31 11.49
N THR A 411 -26.06 -3.05 10.87
CA THR A 411 -25.29 -4.11 11.52
C THR A 411 -23.85 -3.64 11.71
N VAL A 412 -23.39 -3.54 12.96
CA VAL A 412 -21.99 -3.27 13.29
C VAL A 412 -21.25 -4.59 13.45
N ILE A 413 -20.13 -4.74 12.76
CA ILE A 413 -19.32 -5.96 12.70
C ILE A 413 -17.93 -5.67 13.25
N GLY A 414 -17.47 -6.52 14.18
CA GLY A 414 -16.13 -6.49 14.74
C GLY A 414 -15.28 -7.65 14.26
N MET A 415 -14.01 -7.42 13.94
CA MET A 415 -13.04 -8.48 13.59
C MET A 415 -11.89 -8.57 14.62
N LYS A 416 -11.47 -9.81 14.91
CA LYS A 416 -10.23 -10.17 15.62
C LYS A 416 -9.42 -11.20 14.83
N MET A 417 -8.11 -11.04 14.80
CA MET A 417 -7.15 -11.93 14.15
C MET A 417 -6.22 -12.54 15.21
N TYR A 418 -5.88 -13.82 15.04
CA TYR A 418 -5.01 -14.57 15.94
C TYR A 418 -3.88 -15.20 15.14
N PHE A 419 -2.67 -15.13 15.66
CA PHE A 419 -1.45 -15.56 14.97
C PHE A 419 -0.76 -16.73 15.67
N LYS A 420 0.13 -17.42 14.95
CA LYS A 420 0.85 -18.62 15.44
C LYS A 420 1.84 -18.31 16.56
N ASP A 421 2.33 -17.09 16.62
CA ASP A 421 3.22 -16.58 17.66
C ASP A 421 2.46 -16.17 18.95
N GLY A 422 1.13 -16.29 18.97
CA GLY A 422 0.28 -15.93 20.09
C GLY A 422 -0.21 -14.48 20.07
N VAL A 423 0.19 -13.68 19.09
CA VAL A 423 -0.29 -12.30 18.93
C VAL A 423 -1.76 -12.30 18.54
N VAL A 424 -2.51 -11.31 19.05
CA VAL A 424 -3.92 -11.03 18.71
C VAL A 424 -4.02 -9.61 18.18
N PHE A 425 -4.85 -9.40 17.15
CA PHE A 425 -5.11 -8.09 16.57
C PHE A 425 -6.61 -7.81 16.39
N PRO A 426 -7.14 -6.69 16.91
CA PRO A 426 -6.49 -5.76 17.83
C PRO A 426 -5.97 -6.44 19.12
N SER A 427 -5.03 -5.79 19.82
CA SER A 427 -4.32 -6.38 20.96
C SER A 427 -5.26 -6.83 22.08
N GLY A 428 -6.41 -6.19 22.19
CA GLY A 428 -7.34 -6.38 23.29
C GLY A 428 -6.88 -5.67 24.57
N GLU A 429 -5.81 -4.89 24.55
CA GLU A 429 -5.28 -4.15 25.70
C GLU A 429 -5.89 -2.73 25.69
N GLY A 430 -6.70 -2.41 26.69
CA GLY A 430 -7.53 -1.18 26.72
C GLY A 430 -8.99 -1.49 27.03
N ASN A 431 -9.82 -0.44 27.16
CA ASN A 431 -11.23 -0.56 27.54
C ASN A 431 -12.19 -0.09 26.44
N THR A 432 -11.70 0.39 25.30
CA THR A 432 -12.56 0.90 24.22
C THR A 432 -12.90 -0.18 23.19
N TYR A 433 -13.91 0.03 22.35
CA TYR A 433 -14.23 -0.91 21.26
C TYR A 433 -13.06 -1.07 20.26
N GLY A 434 -12.35 0.01 19.92
CA GLY A 434 -11.22 0.00 18.99
C GLY A 434 -10.00 -0.76 19.52
N ASP A 435 -9.83 -0.83 20.84
CA ASP A 435 -8.79 -1.66 21.47
C ASP A 435 -9.07 -3.15 21.31
N LYS A 436 -10.36 -3.52 21.16
CA LYS A 436 -10.83 -4.90 21.13
C LYS A 436 -11.13 -5.40 19.71
N TYR A 437 -11.59 -4.55 18.80
CA TYR A 437 -12.13 -4.94 17.50
C TYR A 437 -11.77 -3.95 16.39
N ILE A 438 -11.51 -4.45 15.19
CA ILE A 438 -11.63 -3.64 13.97
C ILE A 438 -13.11 -3.56 13.65
N LEU A 439 -13.67 -2.36 13.47
CA LEU A 439 -15.11 -2.14 13.37
C LEU A 439 -15.47 -1.55 12.00
N HIS A 440 -16.45 -2.18 11.36
CA HIS A 440 -17.16 -1.63 10.20
C HIS A 440 -18.66 -1.88 10.34
N HIS A 441 -19.46 -1.23 9.52
CA HIS A 441 -20.90 -1.48 9.50
C HIS A 441 -21.46 -1.64 8.08
N VAL A 442 -22.65 -2.22 8.00
CA VAL A 442 -23.46 -2.26 6.78
C VAL A 442 -24.94 -2.12 7.16
N THR A 443 -25.72 -1.44 6.34
CA THR A 443 -27.18 -1.39 6.49
C THR A 443 -27.80 -1.98 5.24
N LEU A 444 -28.49 -3.11 5.36
CA LEU A 444 -29.28 -3.66 4.27
C LEU A 444 -30.73 -3.16 4.41
N THR A 445 -31.41 -2.74 3.35
CA THR A 445 -32.80 -2.23 3.43
C THR A 445 -33.73 -2.92 2.44
N SER A 446 -34.95 -3.28 2.89
CA SER A 446 -36.09 -3.67 2.04
C SER A 446 -37.00 -2.46 1.79
N GLY A 447 -37.48 -2.28 0.56
CA GLY A 447 -38.48 -1.26 0.21
C GLY A 447 -37.95 0.03 -0.44
N GLU A 448 -38.88 0.73 -1.11
CA GLU A 448 -38.65 1.86 -2.04
C GLU A 448 -37.86 3.03 -1.43
N VAL A 449 -36.68 3.25 -1.99
CA VAL A 449 -36.24 4.61 -2.30
C VAL A 449 -36.66 4.81 -3.74
N GLU A 450 -37.37 5.91 -4.06
CA GLU A 450 -37.72 6.36 -5.43
C GLU A 450 -36.79 5.70 -6.45
N GLU A 451 -37.35 4.88 -7.34
CA GLU A 451 -36.57 4.13 -8.32
C GLU A 451 -35.88 5.14 -9.25
N LEU A 452 -34.68 5.56 -8.84
CA LEU A 452 -33.70 6.15 -9.71
C LEU A 452 -33.27 4.99 -10.61
N ILE A 453 -33.90 4.82 -11.77
CA ILE A 453 -33.30 4.02 -12.85
C ILE A 453 -32.12 4.85 -13.35
N GLN A 454 -31.03 4.83 -12.58
CA GLN A 454 -29.71 5.15 -13.08
C GLN A 454 -29.22 3.90 -13.81
N PRO A 455 -28.73 4.00 -15.07
CA PRO A 455 -27.99 2.89 -15.62
C PRO A 455 -26.85 2.58 -14.65
N GLU A 456 -26.60 1.29 -14.42
CA GLU A 456 -25.31 0.83 -13.88
C GLU A 456 -24.24 1.62 -14.62
N PRO A 457 -23.38 2.42 -13.94
CA PRO A 457 -22.28 3.06 -14.63
C PRO A 457 -21.49 1.94 -15.32
N GLY A 458 -21.32 2.05 -16.62
CA GLY A 458 -20.49 1.15 -17.41
C GLY A 458 -19.07 1.14 -16.85
N ASP A 459 -18.26 0.17 -17.31
CA ASP A 459 -16.89 -0.07 -16.85
C ASP A 459 -16.04 1.22 -16.86
N SER A 460 -16.10 1.97 -15.76
CA SER A 460 -15.33 3.18 -15.60
C SER A 460 -13.92 2.79 -15.19
N THR A 461 -12.93 3.30 -15.92
CA THR A 461 -11.52 2.98 -15.65
C THR A 461 -10.76 4.27 -15.42
N ALA A 462 -10.06 4.32 -14.30
CA ALA A 462 -9.08 5.36 -14.00
C ALA A 462 -7.69 4.79 -14.22
N LEU A 463 -6.89 5.52 -15.00
CA LEU A 463 -5.53 5.16 -15.36
C LEU A 463 -4.60 6.26 -14.87
N LEU A 464 -3.59 5.87 -14.11
CA LEU A 464 -2.41 6.68 -13.85
C LEU A 464 -1.25 6.01 -14.60
N ARG A 465 -0.47 6.76 -15.38
CA ARG A 465 0.63 6.22 -16.18
C ARG A 465 1.78 7.22 -16.32
N ALA A 466 2.96 6.72 -16.68
CA ALA A 466 4.13 7.55 -16.96
C ALA A 466 3.88 8.46 -18.18
N ASP A 467 4.42 9.68 -18.14
CA ASP A 467 4.25 10.66 -19.22
C ASP A 467 4.85 10.17 -20.56
N SER A 468 4.29 10.66 -21.67
CA SER A 468 4.23 10.04 -23.02
C SER A 468 3.08 9.04 -23.19
N ARG A 469 1.86 9.56 -23.36
CA ARG A 469 0.65 8.76 -23.64
C ARG A 469 0.89 7.79 -24.81
N ASP A 470 0.51 6.53 -24.61
CA ASP A 470 0.68 5.40 -25.55
C ASP A 470 2.14 4.98 -25.81
N ASN A 471 3.10 5.50 -25.03
CA ASN A 471 4.52 5.16 -25.11
C ASN A 471 5.17 5.21 -23.72
N GLU A 472 4.53 4.58 -22.74
CA GLU A 472 4.98 4.60 -21.35
C GLU A 472 6.33 3.88 -21.19
N ARG A 473 7.34 4.59 -20.66
CA ARG A 473 8.69 4.03 -20.47
C ARG A 473 8.83 3.12 -19.25
N PHE A 474 7.86 3.15 -18.33
CA PHE A 474 7.91 2.48 -17.04
C PHE A 474 6.54 1.92 -16.63
N ASP A 475 6.56 0.81 -15.90
CA ASP A 475 5.38 0.26 -15.23
C ASP A 475 5.24 0.86 -13.83
N ILE A 476 4.28 1.76 -13.66
CA ILE A 476 4.06 2.48 -12.41
C ILE A 476 3.53 1.59 -11.27
N SER A 477 3.02 0.39 -11.56
CA SER A 477 2.58 -0.57 -10.53
C SER A 477 3.75 -1.15 -9.73
N GLN A 478 4.95 -1.09 -10.30
CA GLN A 478 6.20 -1.53 -9.68
C GLN A 478 6.91 -0.40 -8.91
N GLY A 479 6.38 0.84 -8.99
CA GLY A 479 6.91 2.03 -8.32
C GLY A 479 7.03 3.22 -9.26
N ILE A 480 7.01 4.43 -8.68
CA ILE A 480 7.05 5.70 -9.41
C ILE A 480 8.33 6.45 -9.02
N PRO A 481 9.25 6.71 -9.95
CA PRO A 481 10.39 7.60 -9.71
C PRO A 481 9.90 9.01 -9.35
N SER A 482 10.45 9.59 -8.28
CA SER A 482 9.99 10.87 -7.70
C SER A 482 10.19 12.09 -8.61
N SER A 483 10.91 11.95 -9.72
CA SER A 483 11.15 13.01 -10.71
C SER A 483 10.35 12.86 -12.01
N GLU A 484 9.53 11.82 -12.16
CA GLU A 484 8.81 11.56 -13.40
C GLU A 484 7.45 12.28 -13.40
N ILE A 485 7.07 12.80 -14.56
CA ILE A 485 5.74 13.36 -14.78
C ILE A 485 4.78 12.19 -15.06
N LEU A 486 3.57 12.26 -14.52
CA LEU A 486 2.52 11.27 -14.76
C LEU A 486 1.36 11.94 -15.50
N TYR A 487 0.63 11.15 -16.28
CA TYR A 487 -0.69 11.57 -16.74
C TYR A 487 -1.77 10.71 -16.07
N ALA A 488 -2.90 11.35 -15.79
CA ALA A 488 -4.10 10.71 -15.27
C ALA A 488 -5.19 10.77 -16.35
N ASN A 489 -5.93 9.68 -16.51
CA ASN A 489 -7.01 9.59 -17.49
C ASN A 489 -8.17 8.80 -16.90
N VAL A 490 -9.39 9.30 -17.05
CA VAL A 490 -10.61 8.59 -16.67
C VAL A 490 -11.40 8.29 -17.94
N ILE A 491 -11.81 7.05 -18.09
CA ILE A 491 -12.78 6.60 -19.08
C ILE A 491 -14.05 6.28 -18.31
N ALA A 492 -15.15 6.90 -18.69
CA ALA A 492 -16.47 6.71 -18.11
C ALA A 492 -17.52 6.83 -19.22
N ASP A 493 -18.77 6.48 -18.91
CA ASP A 493 -19.87 6.70 -19.84
C ASP A 493 -20.04 8.17 -20.16
N GLU A 494 -20.43 8.45 -21.41
CA GLU A 494 -20.63 9.82 -21.90
C GLU A 494 -21.76 10.54 -21.15
N TYR A 495 -22.71 9.81 -20.57
CA TYR A 495 -23.78 10.36 -19.74
C TYR A 495 -24.37 9.25 -18.88
N ILE A 496 -24.96 9.65 -17.77
CA ILE A 496 -25.93 8.82 -17.06
C ILE A 496 -27.29 9.48 -17.17
N TYR A 497 -28.36 8.71 -17.03
CA TYR A 497 -29.70 9.25 -17.04
C TYR A 497 -30.49 8.66 -15.89
N ARG A 498 -31.57 9.32 -15.52
CA ARG A 498 -32.57 8.85 -14.57
C ARG A 498 -33.88 8.82 -15.32
N PHE A 499 -34.48 7.65 -15.42
CA PHE A 499 -35.75 7.44 -16.11
C PHE A 499 -36.77 6.88 -15.12
N VAL A 500 -37.94 7.50 -15.02
CA VAL A 500 -39.00 7.07 -14.10
C VAL A 500 -40.23 6.69 -14.92
N PRO A 501 -40.42 5.40 -15.24
CA PRO A 501 -41.61 4.92 -15.93
C PRO A 501 -42.73 4.62 -14.93
N ASN A 502 -43.95 5.05 -15.27
CA ASN A 502 -45.16 4.73 -14.53
C ASN A 502 -46.03 3.79 -15.38
N LYS A 503 -46.36 2.60 -14.85
CA LYS A 503 -47.25 1.67 -15.54
C LYS A 503 -48.70 2.08 -15.29
N VAL A 504 -49.39 2.46 -16.35
CA VAL A 504 -50.84 2.69 -16.30
C VAL A 504 -51.55 1.41 -16.72
N THR A 505 -52.48 0.94 -15.89
CA THR A 505 -53.33 -0.22 -16.19
C THR A 505 -54.78 0.13 -15.93
N GLY A 506 -55.68 -0.39 -16.74
CA GLY A 506 -57.12 -0.23 -16.55
C GLY A 506 -57.90 -1.22 -17.39
N ASP A 507 -59.23 -1.18 -17.24
CA ASP A 507 -60.16 -1.94 -18.06
C ASP A 507 -61.00 -0.97 -18.88
N VAL A 508 -61.25 -1.32 -20.13
CA VAL A 508 -62.21 -0.61 -20.98
C VAL A 508 -63.32 -1.58 -21.40
N GLU A 509 -64.56 -1.13 -21.26
CA GLU A 509 -65.74 -1.89 -21.65
C GLU A 509 -66.03 -1.65 -23.13
N TYR A 510 -66.10 -2.74 -23.89
CA TYR A 510 -66.51 -2.71 -25.29
C TYR A 510 -67.94 -3.24 -25.41
N THR A 511 -68.73 -2.55 -26.20
CA THR A 511 -70.11 -2.94 -26.53
C THR A 511 -70.15 -3.42 -27.97
N VAL A 512 -70.54 -4.67 -28.19
CA VAL A 512 -70.79 -5.21 -29.54
C VAL A 512 -72.27 -5.53 -29.68
N THR A 513 -72.91 -4.86 -30.63
CA THR A 513 -74.27 -5.17 -31.05
C THR A 513 -74.21 -6.22 -32.16
N VAL A 514 -74.75 -7.40 -31.87
CA VAL A 514 -74.92 -8.47 -32.86
C VAL A 514 -76.37 -8.46 -33.32
N GLU A 515 -76.57 -8.22 -34.60
CA GLU A 515 -77.86 -8.45 -35.26
C GLU A 515 -77.98 -9.92 -35.64
N TYR A 516 -79.07 -10.55 -35.24
CA TYR A 516 -79.38 -11.93 -35.62
C TYR A 516 -80.82 -12.03 -36.11
N THR A 517 -81.06 -12.99 -37.00
CA THR A 517 -82.39 -13.34 -37.50
C THR A 517 -82.76 -14.69 -36.93
N GLU A 518 -83.85 -14.77 -36.16
CA GLU A 518 -84.46 -16.04 -35.80
C GLU A 518 -85.33 -16.50 -36.99
N ASP A 519 -85.00 -17.67 -37.54
CA ASP A 519 -85.87 -18.38 -38.47
C ASP A 519 -86.87 -19.20 -37.64
N ASP A 520 -88.17 -18.97 -37.87
CA ASP A 520 -89.25 -19.69 -37.18
C ASP A 520 -89.18 -21.19 -37.53
N GLU A 521 -88.69 -22.03 -36.60
CA GLU A 521 -88.76 -23.49 -36.73
C GLU A 521 -90.21 -23.97 -36.54
N ASP A 522 -90.82 -24.37 -37.65
CA ASP A 522 -91.97 -25.27 -37.85
C ASP A 522 -92.85 -25.62 -36.62
N SER A 523 -94.03 -24.99 -36.57
CA SER A 523 -95.19 -25.51 -35.84
C SER A 523 -95.84 -26.66 -36.63
N GLN A 524 -95.78 -27.88 -36.06
CA GLN A 524 -96.46 -29.08 -36.55
C GLN A 524 -98.00 -29.00 -36.45
N ASP A 525 -98.65 -29.42 -37.55
CA ASP A 525 -99.96 -30.09 -37.76
C ASP A 525 -101.20 -29.79 -36.88
N GLY A 526 -102.32 -29.47 -37.57
CA GLY A 526 -103.66 -29.87 -37.11
C GLY A 526 -104.85 -28.92 -37.44
N GLU A 527 -105.45 -29.14 -38.61
CA GLU A 527 -106.88 -28.96 -39.01
C GLU A 527 -107.79 -27.79 -38.55
N GLU A 528 -108.43 -27.23 -39.60
CA GLU A 528 -109.74 -26.54 -39.70
C GLU A 528 -110.05 -25.29 -38.85
N GLY A 529 -110.10 -24.15 -39.56
CA GLY A 529 -111.20 -23.20 -39.38
C GLY A 529 -110.82 -21.80 -38.89
N GLY A 530 -110.55 -20.91 -39.85
CA GLY A 530 -110.93 -19.50 -39.72
C GLY A 530 -109.88 -18.51 -39.20
N GLN A 531 -109.60 -17.54 -40.08
CA GLN A 531 -109.24 -16.14 -39.79
C GLN A 531 -107.75 -15.82 -39.51
N SER A 532 -107.13 -15.25 -40.56
CA SER A 532 -106.00 -14.30 -40.61
C SER A 532 -104.99 -14.28 -39.45
N SER A 533 -103.73 -14.57 -39.77
CA SER A 533 -102.60 -13.83 -39.20
C SER A 533 -101.62 -13.51 -40.31
N GLU A 534 -101.32 -12.22 -40.47
CA GLU A 534 -100.24 -11.71 -41.33
C GLU A 534 -98.95 -12.46 -41.00
N GLY A 535 -98.30 -13.00 -42.03
CA GLY A 535 -96.98 -13.62 -41.90
C GLY A 535 -95.99 -12.59 -41.40
N THR A 536 -95.60 -12.73 -40.14
CA THR A 536 -94.43 -12.06 -39.59
C THR A 536 -93.21 -12.53 -40.38
N GLY A 537 -92.58 -11.61 -41.12
CA GLY A 537 -91.26 -11.84 -41.70
C GLY A 537 -90.22 -12.13 -40.60
N PRO A 538 -89.00 -12.56 -40.98
CA PRO A 538 -87.97 -12.95 -40.03
C PRO A 538 -87.79 -11.85 -38.97
N ARG A 539 -87.88 -12.23 -37.69
CA ARG A 539 -87.67 -11.29 -36.59
C ARG A 539 -86.17 -11.04 -36.48
N THR A 540 -85.75 -9.83 -36.87
CA THR A 540 -84.43 -9.33 -36.55
C THR A 540 -84.39 -8.93 -35.08
N GLY A 541 -83.56 -9.62 -34.31
CA GLY A 541 -83.21 -9.27 -32.93
C GLY A 541 -81.85 -8.59 -32.88
N GLN A 542 -81.67 -7.67 -31.93
CA GLN A 542 -80.37 -7.12 -31.57
C GLN A 542 -79.99 -7.62 -30.18
N ALA A 543 -78.86 -8.32 -30.08
CA ALA A 543 -78.25 -8.67 -28.81
C ALA A 543 -77.04 -7.76 -28.57
N VAL A 544 -77.01 -7.11 -27.41
CA VAL A 544 -75.89 -6.25 -27.00
C VAL A 544 -75.03 -7.04 -26.02
N PHE A 545 -73.76 -7.23 -26.36
CA PHE A 545 -72.78 -7.91 -25.52
C PHE A 545 -71.76 -6.91 -24.99
N HIS A 546 -71.54 -6.95 -23.69
CA HIS A 546 -70.52 -6.16 -23.00
C HIS A 546 -69.33 -7.06 -22.66
N PHE A 547 -68.12 -6.65 -23.03
CA PHE A 547 -66.89 -7.33 -22.63
C PHE A 547 -65.84 -6.33 -22.17
N ASN A 548 -65.20 -6.64 -21.04
CA ASN A 548 -64.09 -5.85 -20.51
C ASN A 548 -62.79 -6.34 -21.11
N LYS A 549 -62.00 -5.40 -21.64
CA LYS A 549 -60.64 -5.66 -22.09
C LYS A 549 -59.67 -4.83 -21.27
N SER A 550 -58.78 -5.51 -20.56
CA SER A 550 -57.71 -4.86 -19.82
C SER A 550 -56.67 -4.29 -20.78
N TYR A 551 -56.18 -3.08 -20.47
CA TYR A 551 -55.06 -2.44 -21.17
C TYR A 551 -53.95 -2.10 -20.18
N SER A 552 -52.72 -1.99 -20.72
CA SER A 552 -51.60 -1.44 -19.98
C SER A 552 -50.66 -0.68 -20.92
N TYR A 553 -50.23 0.51 -20.53
CA TYR A 553 -49.19 1.27 -21.20
C TYR A 553 -48.23 1.88 -20.17
N TRP A 554 -47.10 2.40 -20.63
CA TRP A 554 -46.11 3.03 -19.76
C TRP A 554 -46.06 4.54 -20.06
N GLU A 555 -46.19 5.34 -19.02
CA GLU A 555 -46.03 6.80 -19.06
C GLU A 555 -44.64 7.15 -18.54
N VAL A 556 -43.96 8.11 -19.16
CA VAL A 556 -42.66 8.61 -18.67
C VAL A 556 -42.91 9.74 -17.70
N SER A 557 -42.79 9.48 -16.39
CA SER A 557 -43.01 10.49 -15.34
C SER A 557 -41.85 11.45 -15.18
N SER A 558 -40.62 11.01 -15.43
CA SER A 558 -39.42 11.86 -15.40
C SER A 558 -38.30 11.27 -16.25
N LEU A 559 -37.56 12.14 -16.96
CA LEU A 559 -36.30 11.82 -17.61
C LEU A 559 -35.30 12.94 -17.29
N GLU A 560 -34.23 12.61 -16.56
CA GLU A 560 -33.11 13.50 -16.28
C GLU A 560 -31.86 12.92 -16.94
N VAL A 561 -31.09 13.74 -17.64
CA VAL A 561 -29.82 13.31 -18.24
C VAL A 561 -28.72 14.13 -17.58
N TYR A 562 -27.68 13.46 -17.10
CA TYR A 562 -26.56 14.05 -16.39
C TYR A 562 -25.31 13.98 -17.26
N GLY A 563 -24.62 15.10 -17.37
CA GLY A 563 -23.36 15.20 -18.08
C GLY A 563 -22.16 15.04 -17.15
N ILE A 564 -21.00 14.79 -17.74
CA ILE A 564 -19.74 14.73 -17.00
C ILE A 564 -19.33 16.14 -16.57
N ASP A 565 -19.31 16.40 -15.27
CA ASP A 565 -18.78 17.64 -14.68
C ASP A 565 -17.25 17.58 -14.55
N GLY A 566 -16.75 16.47 -14.00
CA GLY A 566 -15.33 16.22 -13.79
C GLY A 566 -15.07 14.89 -13.09
N ALA A 567 -13.80 14.58 -12.83
CA ALA A 567 -13.40 13.40 -12.07
C ALA A 567 -12.28 13.75 -11.07
N GLU A 568 -12.32 13.16 -9.88
CA GLU A 568 -11.26 13.27 -8.88
C GLU A 568 -10.55 11.92 -8.74
N ILE A 569 -9.24 11.90 -8.99
CA ILE A 569 -8.40 10.72 -8.76
C ILE A 569 -7.63 10.94 -7.48
N ILE A 570 -7.79 10.01 -6.53
CA ILE A 570 -7.11 10.02 -5.24
C ILE A 570 -6.03 8.93 -5.28
N ASN A 571 -4.78 9.34 -5.17
CA ASN A 571 -3.65 8.43 -5.14
C ASN A 571 -2.51 9.08 -4.33
N GLY A 572 -1.96 8.35 -3.37
CA GLY A 572 -0.91 8.85 -2.49
C GLY A 572 0.39 9.25 -3.20
N ALA A 573 0.59 8.82 -4.45
CA ALA A 573 1.74 9.21 -5.27
C ALA A 573 1.56 10.54 -6.02
N LEU A 574 0.34 11.11 -6.05
CA LEU A 574 0.09 12.40 -6.68
C LEU A 574 0.52 13.57 -5.76
N PRO A 575 0.99 14.69 -6.32
CA PRO A 575 1.21 15.91 -5.54
C PRO A 575 -0.07 16.34 -4.81
N GLY A 576 -0.04 16.37 -3.47
CA GLY A 576 -1.23 16.66 -2.66
C GLY A 576 -2.23 15.51 -2.52
N GLY A 577 -1.86 14.29 -2.93
CA GLY A 577 -2.64 13.06 -2.76
C GLY A 577 -3.85 12.91 -3.69
N LYS A 578 -4.11 13.89 -4.56
CA LYS A 578 -5.25 13.90 -5.47
C LYS A 578 -5.06 14.81 -6.67
N VAL A 579 -5.80 14.56 -7.74
CA VAL A 579 -5.90 15.43 -8.91
C VAL A 579 -7.34 15.50 -9.40
N ALA A 580 -7.80 16.70 -9.77
CA ALA A 580 -9.09 16.93 -10.40
C ALA A 580 -8.93 17.08 -11.91
N LEU A 581 -9.76 16.38 -12.67
CA LEU A 581 -9.78 16.36 -14.13
C LEU A 581 -11.10 16.94 -14.64
N THR A 582 -11.00 17.81 -15.64
CA THR A 582 -12.16 18.31 -16.41
C THR A 582 -12.20 17.62 -17.77
N PRO A 583 -13.38 17.23 -18.28
CA PRO A 583 -13.49 16.54 -19.56
C PRO A 583 -13.05 17.45 -20.72
N ASN A 584 -12.33 16.88 -21.69
CA ASN A 584 -11.84 17.60 -22.87
C ASN A 584 -12.59 17.11 -24.12
N GLY A 585 -13.20 18.04 -24.87
CA GLY A 585 -13.97 17.73 -26.09
C GLY A 585 -15.34 17.09 -25.85
N TYR A 586 -15.81 17.05 -24.60
CA TYR A 586 -17.12 16.51 -24.25
C TYR A 586 -18.25 17.50 -24.52
N ASN A 587 -19.36 17.03 -25.09
CA ASN A 587 -20.61 17.76 -25.18
C ASN A 587 -21.73 16.89 -24.60
N MET A 588 -22.52 17.49 -23.71
CA MET A 588 -23.66 16.82 -23.09
C MET A 588 -24.68 16.36 -24.17
N PRO A 589 -25.23 15.14 -24.07
CA PRO A 589 -26.21 14.64 -25.02
C PRO A 589 -27.47 15.50 -25.10
N LYS A 590 -28.04 15.59 -26.29
CA LYS A 590 -29.31 16.28 -26.52
C LYS A 590 -30.48 15.29 -26.44
N VAL A 591 -31.46 15.58 -25.58
CA VAL A 591 -32.69 14.80 -25.46
C VAL A 591 -33.72 15.25 -26.51
N ILE A 592 -34.33 14.28 -27.21
CA ILE A 592 -35.42 14.50 -28.16
C ILE A 592 -36.54 13.51 -27.78
N PHE A 593 -37.77 14.01 -27.59
CA PHE A 593 -38.94 13.17 -27.35
C PHE A 593 -40.06 13.52 -28.34
N ASN A 594 -40.91 12.52 -28.63
CA ASN A 594 -42.12 12.69 -29.43
C ASN A 594 -43.29 12.14 -28.60
N ASP A 595 -44.26 13.00 -28.32
CA ASP A 595 -45.40 12.69 -27.45
C ASP A 595 -46.53 12.03 -28.26
N THR A 596 -47.24 11.09 -27.65
CA THR A 596 -48.43 10.45 -28.24
C THR A 596 -49.63 10.78 -27.36
N PRO A 597 -50.64 11.50 -27.87
CA PRO A 597 -51.83 11.89 -27.11
C PRO A 597 -52.52 10.72 -26.40
N HIS A 598 -53.05 10.97 -25.20
CA HIS A 598 -53.67 9.97 -24.33
C HIS A 598 -54.81 9.19 -25.01
N ASP A 599 -55.59 9.86 -25.86
CA ASP A 599 -56.74 9.32 -26.61
C ASP A 599 -56.36 8.37 -27.76
N GLU A 600 -55.08 8.29 -28.13
CA GLU A 600 -54.57 7.33 -29.12
C GLU A 600 -54.10 6.01 -28.47
N HIS A 601 -53.88 5.96 -27.15
CA HIS A 601 -53.42 4.75 -26.44
C HIS A 601 -54.55 3.78 -26.10
N VAL A 602 -55.77 4.28 -25.94
CA VAL A 602 -56.97 3.47 -25.65
C VAL A 602 -58.12 3.94 -26.54
N VAL A 603 -58.40 3.18 -27.61
CA VAL A 603 -59.51 3.47 -28.54
C VAL A 603 -60.77 2.73 -28.08
N THR A 604 -61.77 3.48 -27.63
CA THR A 604 -63.16 3.00 -27.49
C THR A 604 -63.83 3.16 -28.85
N GLY A 605 -64.22 2.05 -29.48
CA GLY A 605 -64.92 2.03 -30.76
C GLY A 605 -66.38 2.45 -30.65
#